data_AF-A0A7K3XPE3-F1
#
_entry.id   AF-A0A7K3XPE3-F1
#
_cell.length_a   1.000
_cell.length_b   1.000
_cell.length_c   1.000
_cell.angle_alpha   90.00
_cell.angle_beta   90.00
_cell.angle_gamma   90.00
#
_symmetry.space_group_name_H-M   'P 1'
#
loop_
_entity.id
_entity.type
_entity.pdbx_description
1 polymer ?
#
loop_
_entity_poly.entity_id
_entity_poly.type
_entity_poly.pdbx_seq_one_letter_code
_entity_poly.pdbx_strand_id
1 'polypeptide(L)'
;MRKVLKILVDSRMIILSVLGVSLYLAISQYHISLWYILAAGVVTGVIFGKVFCRWVCPMGLIMELMMSLSPEGKIRQMYQYHKVGCPIAWISGWLNKYSFFRIKLNEDTCKNCGICDKKCYIVAMEPTKYSLYKPKQINPGDSYTCSKCLQCVASCPNGSLTYKI
;
A
#
# COMPACT_ATOMS: atom_id res chain seq x y z
N MET A 1 11.89 14.93 -5.40
CA MET A 1 10.61 14.22 -5.15
C MET A 1 10.78 12.73 -4.78
N ARG A 2 11.54 11.92 -5.53
CA ARG A 2 11.63 10.45 -5.27
C ARG A 2 12.32 10.04 -3.95
N LYS A 3 13.35 10.77 -3.51
CA LYS A 3 13.98 10.55 -2.19
C LYS A 3 12.97 10.76 -1.06
N VAL A 4 12.15 11.80 -1.15
CA VAL A 4 11.07 12.08 -0.19
C VAL A 4 10.02 10.98 -0.22
N LEU A 5 9.59 10.52 -1.39
CA LEU A 5 8.66 9.38 -1.51
C LEU A 5 9.24 8.11 -0.88
N LYS A 6 10.52 7.81 -1.13
CA LYS A 6 11.20 6.66 -0.54
C LYS A 6 11.24 6.75 0.98
N ILE A 7 11.62 7.91 1.52
CA ILE A 7 11.62 8.16 2.97
C ILE A 7 10.21 8.02 3.54
N LEU A 8 9.19 8.60 2.89
CA LEU A 8 7.80 8.47 3.34
C LEU A 8 7.31 7.03 3.35
N VAL A 9 7.65 6.23 2.34
CA VAL A 9 7.25 4.81 2.26
C VAL A 9 8.00 3.96 3.29
N ASP A 10 9.31 4.18 3.46
CA ASP A 10 10.16 3.41 4.36
C ASP A 10 9.89 3.78 5.83
N SER A 11 9.70 5.06 6.14
CA SER A 11 9.40 5.58 7.48
C SER A 11 7.91 5.51 7.84
N ARG A 12 7.05 5.01 6.95
CA ARG A 12 5.58 5.06 7.16
C ARG A 12 5.13 4.41 8.45
N MET A 13 5.75 3.30 8.86
CA MET A 13 5.40 2.60 10.10
C MET A 13 5.68 3.46 11.33
N ILE A 14 6.80 4.19 11.32
CA ILE A 14 7.18 5.11 12.40
C ILE A 14 6.22 6.30 12.41
N ILE A 15 5.90 6.86 11.25
CA ILE A 15 4.98 8.00 11.13
C ILE A 15 3.59 7.62 11.66
N LEU A 16 3.07 6.44 11.27
CA LEU A 16 1.78 5.93 11.71
C LEU A 16 1.75 5.60 13.20
N SER A 17 2.82 5.02 13.77
CA SER A 17 2.86 4.74 15.20
C SER A 17 2.91 6.02 16.03
N VAL A 18 3.69 7.02 15.61
CA VAL A 18 3.78 8.33 16.27
C VAL A 18 2.44 9.07 16.18
N LEU A 19 1.81 9.13 15.01
CA LEU A 19 0.47 9.72 14.85
C LEU A 19 -0.58 9.00 15.69
N GLY A 20 -0.55 7.67 15.72
CA GLY A 20 -1.48 6.86 16.51
C GLY A 20 -1.35 7.10 18.01
N VAL A 21 -0.13 7.12 18.54
CA VAL A 21 0.15 7.44 19.95
C VAL A 21 -0.26 8.87 20.28
N SER A 22 0.06 9.83 19.41
CA SER A 22 -0.34 11.23 19.58
C SER A 22 -1.87 11.40 19.61
N LEU A 23 -2.58 10.72 18.70
CA LEU A 23 -4.04 10.75 18.66
C LEU A 23 -4.64 10.12 19.91
N TYR A 24 -4.09 8.99 20.37
CA TYR A 24 -4.52 8.31 21.59
C TYR A 24 -4.37 9.21 22.83
N LEU A 25 -3.21 9.88 22.98
CA LEU A 25 -2.98 10.83 24.07
C LEU A 25 -3.96 12.00 24.02
N ALA A 26 -4.25 12.54 22.83
CA ALA A 26 -5.22 13.61 22.65
C ALA A 26 -6.66 13.16 23.02
N ILE A 27 -7.07 11.96 22.60
CA ILE A 27 -8.40 11.41 22.95
C ILE A 27 -8.52 11.23 24.47
N SER A 28 -7.46 10.74 25.12
CA SER A 28 -7.41 10.54 26.58
C SER A 28 -7.58 11.87 27.34
N GLN A 29 -7.00 12.96 26.85
CA GLN A 29 -7.08 14.28 27.50
C GLN A 29 -8.40 15.03 27.22
N TYR A 30 -9.00 14.86 26.03
CA TYR A 30 -10.14 15.66 25.57
C TYR A 30 -11.50 14.96 25.61
N HIS A 31 -11.58 13.71 26.11
CA HIS A 31 -12.83 12.91 26.16
C HIS A 31 -13.63 12.93 24.85
N ILE A 32 -12.93 12.90 23.71
CA ILE A 32 -13.57 12.92 22.38
C ILE A 32 -14.39 11.65 22.20
N SER A 33 -15.65 11.79 21.77
CA SER A 33 -16.53 10.64 21.56
C SER A 33 -16.05 9.78 20.37
N LEU A 34 -16.08 8.46 20.59
CA LEU A 34 -15.59 7.43 19.64
C LEU A 34 -16.26 7.53 18.25
N TRP A 35 -17.47 8.09 18.19
CA TRP A 35 -18.24 8.28 16.97
C TRP A 35 -17.55 9.20 15.94
N TYR A 36 -16.87 10.27 16.38
CA TYR A 36 -16.18 11.18 15.45
C TYR A 36 -15.01 10.49 14.76
N ILE A 37 -14.27 9.64 15.47
CA ILE A 37 -13.13 8.89 14.93
C ILE A 37 -13.61 7.87 13.91
N LEU A 38 -14.70 7.15 14.22
CA LEU A 38 -15.32 6.19 13.31
C LEU A 38 -15.83 6.88 12.04
N ALA A 39 -16.56 7.98 12.18
CA ALA A 39 -17.07 8.74 11.04
C ALA A 39 -15.94 9.25 10.13
N ALA A 40 -14.89 9.84 10.72
CA ALA A 40 -13.73 10.32 9.96
C ALA A 40 -13.01 9.16 9.25
N GLY A 41 -12.82 8.01 9.90
CA GLY A 41 -12.19 6.84 9.31
C GLY A 41 -12.99 6.24 8.14
N VAL A 42 -14.32 6.19 8.25
CA VAL A 42 -15.20 5.71 7.17
C VAL A 42 -15.18 6.68 5.99
N VAL A 43 -15.35 7.98 6.23
CA VAL A 43 -15.36 9.01 5.18
C VAL A 43 -14.02 9.01 4.43
N THR A 44 -12.91 9.05 5.15
CA THR A 44 -11.56 9.04 4.53
C THR A 44 -11.25 7.71 3.84
N GLY A 45 -11.70 6.58 4.40
CA GLY A 45 -11.57 5.26 3.77
C GLY A 45 -12.34 5.14 2.46
N VAL A 46 -13.55 5.71 2.37
CA VAL A 46 -14.35 5.71 1.13
C VAL A 46 -13.72 6.63 0.07
N ILE A 47 -13.23 7.81 0.46
CA ILE A 47 -12.65 8.79 -0.48
C ILE A 47 -11.30 8.31 -1.04
N PHE A 48 -10.39 7.86 -0.17
CA PHE A 48 -9.02 7.50 -0.56
C PHE A 48 -8.84 6.01 -0.91
N GLY A 49 -9.86 5.18 -0.65
CA GLY A 49 -9.88 3.76 -1.00
C GLY A 49 -8.67 3.00 -0.44
N LYS A 50 -7.97 2.23 -1.30
CA LYS A 50 -6.87 1.34 -0.88
C LYS A 50 -5.65 2.07 -0.34
N VAL A 51 -5.43 3.33 -0.74
CA VAL A 51 -4.32 4.14 -0.23
C VAL A 51 -4.50 4.35 1.27
N PHE A 52 -5.74 4.56 1.74
CA PHE A 52 -6.06 4.68 3.17
C PHE A 52 -5.67 3.44 3.97
N CYS A 53 -6.01 2.24 3.48
CA CYS A 53 -5.71 0.98 4.18
C CYS A 53 -4.20 0.77 4.45
N ARG A 54 -3.32 1.32 3.60
CA ARG A 54 -1.87 1.17 3.75
C ARG A 54 -1.22 2.33 4.50
N TRP A 55 -1.76 3.54 4.35
CA TRP A 55 -1.14 4.78 4.83
C TRP A 55 -1.77 5.36 6.09
N VAL A 56 -3.00 4.97 6.44
CA VAL A 56 -3.75 5.53 7.58
C VAL A 56 -4.30 4.46 8.51
N CYS A 57 -4.69 3.29 8.00
CA CYS A 57 -5.32 2.25 8.82
C CYS A 57 -4.35 1.62 9.85
N PRO A 58 -4.65 1.70 11.16
CA PRO A 58 -3.78 1.17 12.22
C PRO A 58 -3.74 -0.37 12.24
N MET A 59 -4.82 -1.04 11.83
CA MET A 59 -4.84 -2.51 11.73
C MET A 59 -3.81 -3.04 10.73
N GLY A 60 -3.59 -2.33 9.62
CA GLY A 60 -2.57 -2.71 8.65
C GLY A 60 -1.15 -2.62 9.22
N LEU A 61 -0.89 -1.66 10.10
CA LEU A 61 0.38 -1.52 10.81
C LEU A 61 0.60 -2.64 11.82
N ILE A 62 -0.43 -2.98 12.61
CA ILE A 62 -0.35 -4.06 13.61
C ILE A 62 0.00 -5.38 12.92
N MET A 63 -0.65 -5.68 11.79
CA MET A 63 -0.40 -6.89 11.02
C MET A 63 1.02 -6.95 10.45
N GLU A 64 1.53 -5.83 9.92
CA GLU A 64 2.89 -5.74 9.37
C GLU A 64 3.98 -5.80 10.46
N LEU A 65 3.65 -5.31 11.66
CA LEU A 65 4.50 -5.41 12.85
C LEU A 65 4.57 -6.86 13.35
N MET A 66 3.42 -7.55 13.47
CA MET A 66 3.34 -8.94 13.93
C MET A 66 4.17 -9.90 13.07
N MET A 67 4.23 -9.69 11.75
CA MET A 67 5.04 -10.51 10.85
C MET A 67 6.42 -9.94 10.55
N SER A 68 6.91 -8.98 11.34
CA SER A 68 8.23 -8.39 11.11
C SER A 68 9.42 -9.35 11.24
N LEU A 69 9.18 -10.59 11.68
CA LEU A 69 10.18 -11.63 11.90
C LEU A 69 10.59 -12.41 10.64
N SER A 70 9.86 -12.35 9.52
CA SER A 70 10.30 -12.97 8.25
C SER A 70 9.81 -12.21 7.00
N PRO A 71 10.70 -11.95 6.01
CA PRO A 71 10.33 -11.33 4.73
C PRO A 71 9.28 -12.13 3.94
N GLU A 72 9.35 -13.47 4.04
CA GLU A 72 8.46 -14.40 3.34
C GLU A 72 7.06 -14.41 3.98
N GLY A 73 7.00 -14.29 5.31
CA GLY A 73 5.76 -14.15 6.08
C GLY A 73 5.03 -12.85 5.74
N LYS A 74 5.74 -11.71 5.72
CA LYS A 74 5.19 -10.39 5.34
C LYS A 74 4.50 -10.41 3.97
N ILE A 75 5.09 -11.10 3.00
CA ILE A 75 4.58 -11.18 1.63
C ILE A 75 3.29 -12.01 1.55
N ARG A 76 3.26 -13.18 2.20
CA ARG A 76 2.09 -14.08 2.23
C ARG A 76 0.88 -13.47 2.94
N GLN A 77 1.08 -12.82 4.08
CA GLN A 77 0.00 -12.19 4.83
C GLN A 77 -0.57 -10.97 4.12
N MET A 78 0.24 -10.17 3.43
CA MET A 78 -0.26 -9.00 2.69
C MET A 78 -1.20 -9.40 1.55
N TYR A 79 -0.92 -10.55 0.92
CA TYR A 79 -1.81 -11.19 -0.05
C TYR A 79 -3.08 -11.73 0.62
N GLN A 80 -2.97 -12.39 1.78
CA GLN A 80 -4.13 -12.91 2.51
C GLN A 80 -5.00 -11.81 3.13
N TYR A 81 -4.46 -10.72 3.67
CA TYR A 81 -5.24 -9.62 4.25
C TYR A 81 -6.21 -8.98 3.23
N HIS A 82 -5.77 -8.84 1.98
CA HIS A 82 -6.65 -8.37 0.89
C HIS A 82 -7.65 -9.44 0.40
N LYS A 83 -7.39 -10.72 0.68
CA LYS A 83 -8.25 -11.85 0.30
C LYS A 83 -9.27 -12.23 1.40
N VAL A 84 -8.93 -12.03 2.68
CA VAL A 84 -9.64 -12.59 3.86
C VAL A 84 -10.69 -11.63 4.44
N GLY A 85 -10.95 -10.47 3.82
CA GLY A 85 -12.27 -9.84 3.94
C GLY A 85 -12.41 -8.69 4.94
N CYS A 86 -11.63 -7.62 4.77
CA CYS A 86 -12.12 -6.31 5.20
C CYS A 86 -13.18 -5.83 4.18
N PRO A 87 -14.43 -5.54 4.57
CA PRO A 87 -15.47 -5.08 3.64
C PRO A 87 -15.04 -3.82 2.85
N ILE A 88 -14.28 -2.94 3.51
CA ILE A 88 -13.70 -1.73 2.90
C ILE A 88 -12.70 -2.10 1.81
N ALA A 89 -11.89 -3.15 2.00
CA ALA A 89 -10.92 -3.62 1.01
C ALA A 89 -11.59 -4.26 -0.20
N TRP A 90 -12.74 -4.92 -0.04
CA TRP A 90 -13.52 -5.48 -1.15
C TRP A 90 -14.23 -4.41 -1.97
N ILE A 91 -14.91 -3.46 -1.30
CA ILE A 91 -15.55 -2.31 -1.94
C ILE A 91 -14.50 -1.48 -2.70
N SER A 92 -13.34 -1.23 -2.07
CA SER A 92 -12.23 -0.54 -2.73
C SER A 92 -11.54 -1.39 -3.82
N GLY A 93 -11.57 -2.72 -3.68
CA GLY A 93 -11.16 -3.71 -4.67
C GLY A 93 -11.91 -3.57 -5.98
N TRP A 94 -13.24 -3.47 -5.90
CA TRP A 94 -14.15 -3.24 -7.01
C TRP A 94 -13.93 -1.87 -7.65
N LEU A 95 -13.77 -0.83 -6.83
CA LEU A 95 -13.51 0.55 -7.28
C LEU A 95 -12.10 0.74 -7.90
N ASN A 96 -11.21 -0.26 -7.82
CA ASN A 96 -9.87 -0.19 -8.41
C ASN A 96 -9.90 0.01 -9.93
N LYS A 97 -10.97 -0.43 -10.61
CA LYS A 97 -11.20 -0.18 -12.05
C LYS A 97 -11.24 1.31 -12.38
N TYR A 98 -11.72 2.13 -11.45
CA TYR A 98 -11.82 3.59 -11.56
C TYR A 98 -10.75 4.33 -10.72
N SER A 99 -9.78 3.61 -10.12
CA SER A 99 -8.77 4.22 -9.28
C SER A 99 -7.90 5.19 -10.08
N PHE A 100 -7.91 6.44 -9.63
CA PHE A 100 -7.04 7.53 -10.07
C PHE A 100 -5.55 7.17 -9.96
N PHE A 101 -5.18 6.39 -8.93
CA PHE A 101 -3.80 6.00 -8.59
C PHE A 101 -3.30 4.78 -9.39
N ARG A 102 -3.07 4.94 -10.69
CA ARG A 102 -2.51 3.88 -11.56
C ARG A 102 -0.98 3.93 -11.63
N ILE A 103 -0.35 2.76 -11.54
CA ILE A 103 1.11 2.60 -11.66
C ILE A 103 1.43 2.40 -13.14
N LYS A 104 2.25 3.28 -13.72
CA LYS A 104 2.71 3.19 -15.12
C LYS A 104 4.21 3.00 -15.18
N LEU A 105 4.64 2.14 -16.09
CA LEU A 105 6.04 2.01 -16.48
C LEU A 105 6.29 2.86 -17.73
N ASN A 106 7.38 3.61 -17.73
CA ASN A 106 7.98 4.15 -18.94
C ASN A 106 9.04 3.17 -19.42
N GLU A 107 8.80 2.55 -20.59
CA GLU A 107 9.67 1.51 -21.16
C GLU A 107 11.01 2.09 -21.64
N ASP A 108 11.02 3.31 -22.19
CA ASP A 108 12.21 3.97 -22.73
C ASP A 108 13.32 4.17 -21.69
N THR A 109 12.93 4.45 -20.45
CA THR A 109 13.86 4.70 -19.34
C THR A 109 14.16 3.44 -18.52
N CYS A 110 13.46 2.33 -18.77
CA CYS A 110 13.55 1.11 -17.97
C CYS A 110 14.79 0.29 -18.34
N LYS A 111 15.61 -0.03 -17.33
CA LYS A 111 16.79 -0.90 -17.49
C LYS A 111 16.52 -2.39 -17.23
N ASN A 112 15.26 -2.81 -17.09
CA ASN A 112 14.87 -4.20 -16.84
C ASN A 112 15.59 -4.89 -15.65
N CYS A 113 15.92 -4.12 -14.61
CA CYS A 113 16.69 -4.59 -13.44
C CYS A 113 15.91 -5.50 -12.46
N GLY A 114 14.57 -5.53 -12.54
CA GLY A 114 13.72 -6.39 -11.70
C GLY A 114 13.59 -6.03 -10.21
N ILE A 115 14.16 -4.91 -9.75
CA ILE A 115 14.07 -4.48 -8.34
C ILE A 115 12.61 -4.22 -7.91
N CYS A 116 11.79 -3.70 -8.82
CA CYS A 116 10.37 -3.44 -8.57
C CYS A 116 9.58 -4.72 -8.27
N ASP A 117 9.85 -5.80 -9.01
CA ASP A 117 9.22 -7.11 -8.82
C ASP A 117 9.62 -7.74 -7.49
N LYS A 118 10.90 -7.68 -7.11
CA LYS A 118 11.40 -8.17 -5.82
C LYS A 118 10.72 -7.48 -4.63
N LYS A 119 10.32 -6.21 -4.79
CA LYS A 119 9.65 -5.43 -3.74
C LYS A 119 8.13 -5.54 -3.79
N CYS A 120 7.56 -6.13 -4.84
CA CYS A 120 6.12 -6.27 -4.98
C CYS A 120 5.65 -7.61 -4.42
N TYR A 121 4.85 -7.59 -3.34
CA TYR A 121 4.32 -8.81 -2.73
C TYR A 121 3.41 -9.61 -3.69
N ILE A 122 2.74 -8.97 -4.66
CA ILE A 122 1.92 -9.68 -5.65
C ILE A 122 2.79 -10.50 -6.59
N VAL A 123 3.88 -9.91 -7.07
CA VAL A 123 4.82 -10.60 -7.96
C VAL A 123 5.55 -11.71 -7.20
N ALA A 124 5.90 -11.48 -5.93
CA ALA A 124 6.49 -12.52 -5.10
C ALA A 124 5.55 -13.72 -4.86
N MET A 125 4.22 -13.52 -4.89
CA MET A 125 3.22 -14.58 -4.70
C MET A 125 2.85 -15.30 -6.01
N GLU A 126 2.74 -14.57 -7.11
CA GLU A 126 2.36 -15.10 -8.44
C GLU A 126 3.35 -14.62 -9.53
N PRO A 127 4.64 -15.04 -9.48
CA PRO A 127 5.70 -14.51 -10.34
C PRO A 127 5.57 -14.88 -11.81
N THR A 128 4.79 -15.91 -12.12
CA THR A 128 4.50 -16.35 -13.50
C THR A 128 3.43 -15.49 -14.17
N LYS A 129 2.58 -14.81 -13.39
CA LYS A 129 1.42 -14.06 -13.87
C LYS A 129 1.64 -12.55 -13.88
N TYR A 130 2.32 -12.03 -12.86
CA TYR A 130 2.50 -10.58 -12.70
C TYR A 130 3.95 -10.14 -12.79
N SER A 131 4.18 -8.98 -13.42
CA SER A 131 5.44 -8.24 -13.38
C SER A 131 5.20 -6.77 -13.70
N LEU A 132 6.09 -5.92 -13.20
CA LEU A 132 6.10 -4.48 -13.45
C LEU A 132 6.99 -4.05 -14.61
N TYR A 133 7.84 -4.95 -15.13
CA TYR A 133 8.78 -4.61 -16.22
C TYR A 133 8.73 -5.57 -17.40
N LYS A 134 8.15 -6.77 -17.25
CA LYS A 134 8.03 -7.72 -18.36
C LYS A 134 6.76 -7.43 -19.18
N PRO A 135 6.86 -7.23 -20.51
CA PRO A 135 5.73 -6.83 -21.35
C PRO A 135 4.66 -7.93 -21.53
N LYS A 136 5.01 -9.21 -21.36
CA LYS A 136 4.08 -10.34 -21.51
C LYS A 136 3.24 -10.64 -20.26
N GLN A 137 3.49 -9.96 -19.14
CA GLN A 137 2.84 -10.22 -17.86
C GLN A 137 1.92 -9.08 -17.45
N ILE A 138 0.96 -9.39 -16.58
CA ILE A 138 -0.04 -8.41 -16.13
C ILE A 138 0.62 -7.48 -15.10
N ASN A 139 0.34 -6.18 -15.21
CA ASN A 139 0.80 -5.22 -14.22
C ASN A 139 0.12 -5.50 -12.86
N PRO A 140 0.87 -5.81 -11.79
CA PRO A 140 0.29 -6.06 -10.47
C PRO A 140 -0.44 -4.83 -9.90
N GLY A 141 -0.16 -3.63 -10.41
CA GLY A 141 -0.88 -2.40 -10.07
C GLY A 141 -2.37 -2.41 -10.43
N ASP A 142 -2.76 -3.21 -11.42
CA ASP A 142 -4.15 -3.33 -11.88
C ASP A 142 -4.90 -4.47 -11.19
N SER A 143 -4.20 -5.33 -10.44
CA SER A 143 -4.84 -6.42 -9.71
C SER A 143 -5.72 -5.88 -8.57
N TYR A 144 -6.79 -6.62 -8.26
CA TYR A 144 -7.63 -6.33 -7.10
C TYR A 144 -6.86 -6.46 -5.78
N THR A 145 -5.79 -7.25 -5.74
CA THR A 145 -4.94 -7.46 -4.56
C THR A 145 -3.94 -6.33 -4.32
N CYS A 146 -3.79 -5.38 -5.24
CA CYS A 146 -2.85 -4.26 -5.10
C CYS A 146 -3.31 -3.26 -4.04
N SER A 147 -2.51 -3.11 -2.99
CA SER A 147 -2.71 -2.19 -1.87
C SER A 147 -2.23 -0.77 -2.18
N LYS A 148 -1.68 -0.53 -3.37
CA LYS A 148 -1.07 0.77 -3.77
C LYS A 148 -0.06 1.28 -2.74
N CYS A 149 0.78 0.38 -2.20
CA CYS A 149 1.83 0.72 -1.24
C CYS A 149 2.98 1.57 -1.82
N LEU A 150 3.05 1.70 -3.16
CA LEU A 150 4.07 2.45 -3.90
C LEU A 150 5.52 1.99 -3.68
N GLN A 151 5.76 0.84 -3.03
CA GLN A 151 7.10 0.31 -2.80
C GLN A 151 7.88 0.09 -4.11
N CYS A 152 7.20 -0.35 -5.17
CA CYS A 152 7.83 -0.52 -6.47
C CYS A 152 8.24 0.81 -7.15
N VAL A 153 7.44 1.87 -6.95
CA VAL A 153 7.76 3.22 -7.45
C VAL A 153 8.93 3.81 -6.66
N ALA A 154 8.91 3.64 -5.34
CA ALA A 154 9.96 4.12 -4.43
C ALA A 154 11.30 3.38 -4.60
N SER A 155 11.29 2.08 -4.92
CA SER A 155 12.49 1.25 -5.05
C SER A 155 13.12 1.28 -6.44
N CYS A 156 12.40 1.73 -7.46
CA CYS A 156 12.90 1.83 -8.82
C CYS A 156 14.12 2.79 -8.85
N PRO A 157 15.30 2.38 -9.34
CA PRO A 157 16.48 3.26 -9.34
C PRO A 157 16.39 4.35 -10.42
N ASN A 158 15.75 4.05 -11.54
CA ASN A 158 15.92 4.78 -12.80
C ASN A 158 14.80 5.76 -13.17
N GLY A 159 13.82 5.98 -12.28
CA GLY A 159 12.70 6.88 -12.58
C GLY A 159 11.50 6.21 -13.25
N SER A 160 11.67 5.00 -13.79
CA SER A 160 10.78 4.46 -14.83
C SER A 160 9.37 4.13 -14.38
N LEU A 161 9.15 3.81 -13.09
CA LEU A 161 7.82 3.62 -12.53
C LEU A 161 7.30 4.93 -11.94
N THR A 162 6.07 5.29 -12.33
CA THR A 162 5.34 6.48 -11.86
C THR A 162 3.93 6.10 -11.43
N TYR A 163 3.31 6.92 -10.60
CA TYR A 163 1.87 6.84 -10.31
C TYR A 163 1.21 8.10 -10.85
N LYS A 164 0.06 7.94 -11.53
CA LYS A 164 -0.79 9.08 -11.91
C LYS A 164 -1.74 9.38 -10.75
N ILE A 165 -1.98 10.66 -10.48
CA ILE A 165 -3.02 11.15 -9.56
C ILE A 165 -4.23 11.52 -10.42
#